data_AF-A0A1F9RFA4-F1
#
_entry.id   AF-A0A1F9RFA4-F1
#
_cell.length_a   1.000
_cell.length_b   1.000
_cell.length_c   1.000
_cell.angle_alpha   90.00
_cell.angle_beta   90.00
_cell.angle_gamma   90.00
#
_symmetry.space_group_name_H-M   'P 1'
#
loop_
_entity.id
_entity.type
_entity.pdbx_description
1 polymer ?
#
loop_
_entity_poly.entity_id
_entity_poly.type
_entity_poly.pdbx_seq_one_letter_code
_entity_poly.pdbx_strand_id
1 'polypeptide(L)' 'MTADASKLLHDLKSKCSSLKSAAELYKNCSAAEKKEMLALMTAAAEEITRTLAALSKLS' A
#
# COMPACT_ATOMS: atom_id res chain seq x y z
N MET A 1 2.42 20.38 -10.98
CA MET A 1 1.66 19.26 -10.36
C MET A 1 0.44 19.86 -9.69
N THR A 2 -0.77 19.41 -10.03
CA THR A 2 -1.99 19.87 -9.35
C THR A 2 -1.96 19.43 -7.87
N ALA A 3 -2.68 20.14 -6.99
CA ALA A 3 -2.75 19.79 -5.56
C ALA A 3 -3.21 18.33 -5.36
N ASP A 4 -4.09 17.83 -6.22
CA ASP A 4 -4.58 16.44 -6.20
C ASP A 4 -3.49 15.42 -6.54
N ALA A 5 -2.63 15.69 -7.52
CA ALA A 5 -1.52 14.81 -7.87
C ALA A 5 -0.50 14.70 -6.72
N SER A 6 -0.20 15.81 -6.05
CA SER A 6 0.70 15.82 -4.87
C SER A 6 0.13 15.01 -3.71
N LYS A 7 -1.18 15.11 -3.46
CA LYS A 7 -1.86 14.32 -2.43
C LYS A 7 -1.81 12.82 -2.77
N LEU A 8 -2.15 12.45 -4.01
CA LEU A 8 -2.12 11.06 -4.44
C LEU A 8 -0.71 10.45 -4.39
N LEU A 9 0.32 11.22 -4.73
CA LEU A 9 1.72 10.77 -4.61
C LEU A 9 2.15 10.60 -3.14
N HIS A 10 1.71 11.48 -2.25
CA HIS A 10 1.94 11.33 -0.82
C HIS A 10 1.26 10.06 -0.28
N ASP A 11 0.00 9.84 -0.64
CA ASP A 11 -0.76 8.66 -0.22
C ASP A 11 -0.15 7.38 -0.77
N LEU A 12 0.29 7.37 -2.03
CA LEU A 12 1.01 6.26 -2.65
C LEU A 12 2.28 5.92 -1.87
N LYS A 13 3.09 6.93 -1.54
CA LYS A 13 4.33 6.74 -0.77
C LYS A 13 4.03 6.15 0.62
N SER A 14 3.03 6.68 1.31
CA SER A 14 2.60 6.19 2.63
C SER A 14 2.19 4.72 2.57
N LYS A 15 1.35 4.33 1.61
CA LYS A 15 0.88 2.95 1.44
C LYS A 15 2.02 1.98 1.12
N CYS A 16 2.97 2.37 0.25
CA CYS A 16 4.15 1.57 -0.05
C CYS A 16 5.02 1.34 1.21
N SER A 17 5.18 2.36 2.05
CA SER A 17 5.88 2.23 3.34
C SER A 17 5.17 1.25 4.28
N SER A 18 3.84 1.35 4.41
CA SER A 18 3.07 0.40 5.23
C SER A 18 3.18 -1.04 4.72
N LEU A 19 3.10 -1.26 3.41
CA LEU A 19 3.25 -2.59 2.80
C LEU A 19 4.64 -3.17 3.06
N LYS A 20 5.69 -2.36 2.95
CA LYS A 20 7.06 -2.76 3.28
C LYS A 20 7.18 -3.21 4.73
N SER A 21 6.68 -2.40 5.67
CA SER A 21 6.74 -2.74 7.09
C SER A 21 5.95 -4.00 7.42
N ALA A 22 4.77 -4.20 6.81
CA ALA A 22 4.00 -5.44 6.97
C ALA A 22 4.77 -6.67 6.46
N ALA A 23 5.44 -6.56 5.32
CA ALA A 23 6.27 -7.63 4.77
C ALA A 23 7.49 -7.96 5.65
N GLU A 24 8.08 -6.95 6.30
CA GLU A 24 9.19 -7.14 7.25
C GLU A 24 8.73 -7.89 8.50
N LEU A 25 7.53 -7.54 9.02
CA LEU A 25 6.94 -8.18 10.20
C LEU A 25 6.45 -9.61 9.94
N TYR A 26 6.06 -9.93 8.70
CA TYR A 26 5.53 -11.24 8.30
C TYR A 26 6.41 -12.43 8.74
N LYS A 27 7.73 -12.25 8.76
CA LYS A 27 8.69 -13.31 9.14
C LYS A 27 8.57 -13.71 10.61
N ASN A 28 8.12 -12.79 11.46
CA ASN A 28 8.05 -12.96 12.91
C ASN A 28 6.64 -13.33 13.41
N CYS A 29 5.65 -13.38 12.51
CA CYS A 29 4.28 -13.78 12.83
C CYS A 29 4.14 -15.29 13.01
N SER A 30 3.26 -15.70 13.93
CA SER A 30 2.74 -17.08 14.01
C SER A 30 1.94 -17.46 12.76
N ALA A 31 1.62 -18.74 12.59
CA ALA A 31 0.83 -19.20 11.44
C ALA A 31 -0.55 -18.54 11.35
N ALA A 32 -1.20 -18.26 12.49
CA ALA A 32 -2.47 -17.56 12.54
C ALA A 32 -2.33 -16.09 12.09
N GLU A 33 -1.35 -15.38 12.66
CA GLU A 33 -1.08 -13.97 12.35
C GLU A 33 -0.59 -13.78 10.91
N LYS A 34 0.11 -14.75 10.32
CA LYS A 34 0.53 -14.71 8.92
C LYS A 34 -0.65 -14.60 7.97
N LYS A 35 -1.77 -15.27 8.26
CA LYS A 35 -2.98 -15.20 7.42
C LYS A 35 -3.57 -13.78 7.44
N GLU A 36 -3.64 -13.16 8.62
CA GLU A 36 -4.12 -11.79 8.79
C GLU A 36 -3.16 -10.78 8.15
N MET A 37 -1.85 -10.97 8.35
CA MET A 37 -0.83 -10.13 7.75
C MET A 37 -0.86 -10.19 6.22
N LEU A 38 -1.04 -11.38 5.63
CA LEU A 38 -1.24 -11.52 4.18
C LEU A 38 -2.47 -10.75 3.71
N ALA A 39 -3.60 -10.84 4.43
CA ALA A 39 -4.80 -10.09 4.06
C ALA A 39 -4.57 -8.57 4.09
N LEU A 40 -3.85 -8.05 5.10
CA LEU A 40 -3.48 -6.64 5.19
C LEU A 40 -2.54 -6.22 4.05
N MET A 41 -1.54 -7.04 3.73
CA MET A 41 -0.62 -6.80 2.62
C MET A 41 -1.36 -6.77 1.27
N THR A 42 -2.28 -7.70 1.05
CA THR A 42 -3.11 -7.73 -0.16
C THR A 42 -3.98 -6.47 -0.27
N ALA A 43 -4.66 -6.07 0.82
CA ALA A 43 -5.49 -4.87 0.81
C ALA A 43 -4.66 -3.60 0.51
N ALA A 44 -3.48 -3.47 1.11
CA ALA A 44 -2.56 -2.38 0.84
C ALA A 44 -2.07 -2.36 -0.62
N ALA A 45 -1.75 -3.54 -1.19
CA ALA A 45 -1.34 -3.66 -2.59
C ALA A 45 -2.46 -3.25 -3.55
N GLU A 46 -3.71 -3.67 -3.30
CA GLU A 46 -4.84 -3.25 -4.11
C GLU A 46 -5.08 -1.74 -4.07
N GLU A 47 -4.95 -1.13 -2.89
CA GLU A 47 -5.07 0.33 -2.77
C GLU A 47 -3.95 1.06 -3.51
N ILE A 48 -2.71 0.56 -3.47
CA ILE A 48 -1.60 1.08 -4.29
C ILE A 48 -1.98 1.04 -5.78
N THR A 49 -2.51 -0.10 -6.26
CA THR A 49 -2.98 -0.23 -7.65
C THR A 49 -4.08 0.80 -7.98
N ARG A 50 -5.05 1.00 -7.08
CA ARG A 50 -6.11 2.00 -7.24
C ARG A 50 -5.55 3.43 -7.30
N THR A 51 -4.60 3.78 -6.43
CA THR A 51 -3.95 5.10 -6.42
C THR A 51 -3.12 5.33 -7.69
N LEU A 52 -2.39 4.32 -8.17
CA LEU A 52 -1.64 4.39 -9.43
C LEU A 52 -2.58 4.59 -10.63
N ALA A 53 -3.70 3.88 -10.67
CA ALA A 53 -4.70 4.07 -11.72
C ALA A 53 -5.29 5.49 -11.69
N ALA A 54 -5.53 6.07 -10.52
CA ALA A 54 -5.98 7.46 -10.40
C ALA A 54 -4.91 8.46 -10.89
N LEU A 55 -3.64 8.25 -10.53
CA LEU A 55 -2.51 9.07 -11.00
C LEU A 55 -2.35 9.01 -12.53
N SER A 56 -2.50 7.83 -13.13
CA SER A 56 -2.39 7.66 -14.59
C SER A 56 -3.47 8.40 -15.40
N LYS A 57 -4.58 8.79 -14.76
CA LYS A 57 -5.63 9.60 -15.40
C LYS A 57 -5.35 11.10 -15.32
N LEU A 58 -4.37 11.50 -14.51
CA LEU A 58 -3.94 12.89 -14.33
C LEU A 58 -2.73 13.26 -15.20
N SER A 59 -2.07 12.27 -15.81
CA SER A 59 -0.98 12.43 -16.79
C SER A 59 -1.52 12.51 -18.21
#